data_AF-A0A820XGM3-F1
#
_entry.id   AF-A0A820XGM3-F1
#
_cell.length_a   1.000
_cell.length_b   1.000
_cell.length_c   1.000
_cell.angle_alpha   90.00
_cell.angle_beta   90.00
_cell.angle_gamma   90.00
#
_symmetry.space_group_name_H-M   'P 1'
#
loop_
_entity.id
_entity.type
_entity.pdbx_description
1 polymer ?
#
loop_
_entity_poly.entity_id
_entity_poly.type
_entity_poly.pdbx_seq_one_letter_code
_entity_poly.pdbx_strand_id
1 'polypeptide(L)'
;MQHDYLQKAICFADQATTEDKAYNYEAAAQHYMTAADWLMQTMKYGALNVQMKQVIRPKVESYVRRAEEIKEVLKNGSAKKKPIANTSNERGNAKDNKGNDDDENNRDVNRKLRLLKFEHAIVTDMKVTFDDVIGLEQAKEALKEAVILPVKFPQHFQGKRKPWASILLYGPPGTGKSYLAKAVASECTRKFISVTSSDLLSKWFGESERNVKDLFEFARERQSCVVFIDNIDGLFGQCHDTESESLKRVKTEFLVQMQGVEKDNSGVFILAATNMPWALDTAIRRSFEKRIYISLPDVNERAALFKIHVGTNTYHTIQEHEWMQLAQKTEYYSGVDIAVICQEALLRPVRRLCSATHFKRVQNPKPNGPRQLWLVCSPEDPAAQELTLDKIKSDELYEPSVSMKDIEAALATQKPTVGKSD
;
A
#
# COMPACT_ATOMS: atom_id res chain seq x y z
N MET A 1 7.12 25.34 -21.75
CA MET A 1 6.40 24.05 -21.68
C MET A 1 5.07 24.11 -20.91
N GLN A 2 4.90 24.92 -19.85
CA GLN A 2 3.63 24.94 -19.08
C GLN A 2 2.42 25.59 -19.79
N HIS A 3 2.65 26.52 -20.72
CA HIS A 3 1.58 27.18 -21.49
C HIS A 3 0.90 26.29 -22.54
N ASP A 4 1.50 25.14 -22.86
CA ASP A 4 1.06 24.25 -23.94
C ASP A 4 -0.15 23.39 -23.54
N TYR A 5 -0.24 22.99 -22.27
CA TYR A 5 -1.31 22.10 -21.80
C TYR A 5 -2.71 22.75 -21.76
N LEU A 6 -2.78 24.03 -21.42
CA LEU A 6 -4.05 24.76 -21.39
C LEU A 6 -4.56 25.04 -22.81
N GLN A 7 -3.66 25.35 -23.74
CA GLN A 7 -4.01 25.54 -25.15
C GLN A 7 -4.49 24.23 -25.79
N LYS A 8 -3.83 23.11 -25.48
CA LYS A 8 -4.28 21.76 -25.89
C LYS A 8 -5.67 21.44 -25.34
N ALA A 9 -5.92 21.74 -24.06
CA ALA A 9 -7.23 21.54 -23.45
C ALA A 9 -8.34 22.34 -24.15
N ILE A 10 -8.08 23.60 -24.51
CA ILE A 10 -9.04 24.46 -25.21
C ILE A 10 -9.30 23.92 -26.63
N CYS A 11 -8.26 23.52 -27.35
CA CYS A 11 -8.39 22.97 -28.70
C CYS A 11 -9.27 21.70 -28.73
N PHE A 12 -9.04 20.76 -27.81
CA PHE A 12 -9.87 19.56 -27.70
C PHE A 12 -11.29 19.87 -27.21
N ALA A 13 -11.47 20.87 -26.36
CA ALA A 13 -12.81 21.30 -25.93
C ALA A 13 -13.61 21.90 -27.10
N ASP A 14 -12.97 22.72 -27.95
CA ASP A 14 -13.62 23.28 -29.14
C ASP A 14 -13.98 22.16 -30.14
N GLN A 15 -13.07 21.22 -30.39
CA GLN A 15 -13.32 20.03 -31.20
C GLN A 15 -14.51 19.21 -30.67
N ALA A 16 -14.54 18.94 -29.36
CA ALA A 16 -15.64 18.23 -28.71
C ALA A 16 -16.99 18.94 -28.93
N THR A 17 -17.04 20.28 -28.81
CA THR A 17 -18.28 21.03 -29.03
C THR A 17 -18.71 21.06 -30.50
N THR A 18 -17.77 21.05 -31.45
CA THR A 18 -18.09 20.97 -32.88
C THR A 18 -18.66 19.61 -33.25
N GLU A 19 -18.12 18.53 -32.69
CA GLU A 19 -18.57 17.17 -32.95
C GLU A 19 -19.90 16.85 -32.25
N ASP A 20 -20.12 17.36 -31.03
CA ASP A 20 -21.39 17.25 -30.33
C ASP A 20 -22.52 17.96 -31.11
N LYS A 21 -22.22 19.12 -31.71
CA LYS A 21 -23.15 19.82 -32.63
C LYS A 21 -23.36 19.07 -33.95
N ALA A 22 -22.35 18.34 -34.41
CA ALA A 22 -22.40 17.52 -35.62
C ALA A 22 -23.06 16.14 -35.40
N TYR A 23 -23.57 15.87 -34.19
CA TYR A 23 -24.16 14.59 -33.80
C TYR A 23 -23.18 13.40 -33.86
N ASN A 24 -21.87 13.65 -33.88
CA ASN A 24 -20.85 12.62 -33.81
C ASN A 24 -20.50 12.32 -32.34
N TYR A 25 -21.42 11.64 -31.67
CA TYR A 25 -21.39 11.41 -30.23
C TYR A 25 -20.19 10.58 -29.74
N GLU A 26 -19.71 9.64 -30.54
CA GLU A 26 -18.59 8.78 -30.15
C GLU A 26 -17.27 9.57 -30.06
N ALA A 27 -16.97 10.37 -31.09
CA ALA A 27 -15.79 11.21 -31.12
C ALA A 27 -15.90 12.39 -30.12
N ALA A 28 -17.10 12.99 -29.98
CA ALA A 28 -17.34 14.07 -29.02
C ALA A 28 -17.06 13.62 -27.57
N ALA A 29 -17.49 12.41 -27.18
CA ALA A 29 -17.22 11.88 -25.84
C ALA A 29 -15.72 11.65 -25.59
N GLN A 30 -14.97 11.21 -26.60
CA GLN A 30 -13.52 11.04 -26.51
C GLN A 30 -12.79 12.37 -26.37
N HIS A 31 -13.19 13.39 -27.14
CA HIS A 31 -12.59 14.72 -27.05
C HIS A 31 -12.95 15.45 -25.74
N TYR A 32 -14.16 15.27 -25.20
CA TYR A 32 -14.51 15.80 -23.87
C TYR A 32 -13.67 15.18 -22.74
N MET A 33 -13.44 13.86 -22.78
CA MET A 33 -12.54 13.19 -21.82
C MET A 33 -11.09 13.64 -21.97
N THR A 34 -10.60 13.74 -23.21
CA THR A 34 -9.23 14.19 -23.49
C THR A 34 -9.02 15.65 -23.04
N ALA A 35 -10.02 16.52 -23.23
CA ALA A 35 -9.97 17.90 -22.75
C ALA A 35 -9.95 17.96 -21.20
N ALA A 36 -10.75 17.12 -20.53
CA ALA A 36 -10.76 17.02 -19.07
C ALA A 36 -9.39 16.54 -18.51
N ASP A 37 -8.77 15.56 -19.16
CA ASP A 37 -7.44 15.06 -18.78
C ASP A 37 -6.36 16.14 -18.91
N TRP A 38 -6.33 16.87 -20.02
CA TRP A 38 -5.40 17.99 -20.17
C TRP A 38 -5.65 19.10 -19.15
N LEU A 39 -6.91 19.42 -18.82
CA LEU A 39 -7.22 20.36 -17.74
C LEU A 39 -6.76 19.84 -16.37
N MET A 40 -6.92 18.56 -16.07
CA MET A 40 -6.39 17.97 -14.82
C MET A 40 -4.86 18.03 -14.76
N GLN A 41 -4.18 17.77 -15.89
CA GLN A 41 -2.73 17.92 -15.99
C GLN A 41 -2.29 19.38 -15.82
N THR A 42 -3.04 20.37 -16.34
CA THR A 42 -2.75 21.80 -16.08
C THR A 42 -2.89 22.15 -14.60
N MET A 43 -3.85 21.57 -13.88
CA MET A 43 -4.00 21.82 -12.43
C MET A 43 -2.89 21.19 -11.59
N LYS A 44 -2.38 20.04 -12.02
CA LYS A 44 -1.34 19.26 -11.34
C LYS A 44 0.07 19.79 -11.59
N TYR A 45 0.38 20.15 -12.83
CA TYR A 45 1.75 20.52 -13.25
C TYR A 45 1.89 21.99 -13.69
N GLY A 46 0.79 22.70 -13.92
CA GLY A 46 0.80 24.12 -14.27
C GLY A 46 0.88 25.02 -13.05
N ALA A 47 1.75 26.02 -13.10
CA ALA A 47 1.82 27.11 -12.13
C ALA A 47 0.62 28.06 -12.28
N LEU A 48 -0.59 27.56 -11.96
CA LEU A 48 -1.85 28.30 -12.07
C LEU A 48 -2.20 29.00 -10.74
N ASN A 49 -2.64 30.26 -10.84
CA ASN A 49 -3.17 31.03 -9.72
C ASN A 49 -4.44 30.38 -9.13
N VAL A 50 -4.71 30.59 -7.84
CA VAL A 50 -5.85 30.02 -7.10
C VAL A 50 -7.19 30.31 -7.78
N GLN A 51 -7.38 31.52 -8.31
CA GLN A 51 -8.58 31.91 -9.04
C GLN A 51 -8.77 31.12 -10.35
N MET A 52 -7.68 30.87 -11.10
CA MET A 52 -7.76 30.09 -12.34
C MET A 52 -8.12 28.63 -12.07
N LYS A 53 -7.63 28.05 -10.97
CA LYS A 53 -8.01 26.70 -10.53
C LYS A 53 -9.49 26.61 -10.15
N GLN A 54 -10.04 27.66 -9.53
CA GLN A 54 -11.48 27.75 -9.23
C GLN A 54 -12.35 27.84 -10.50
N VAL A 55 -11.84 28.43 -11.59
CA VAL A 55 -12.53 28.50 -12.88
C VAL A 55 -12.42 27.20 -13.68
N ILE A 56 -11.29 26.50 -13.59
CA ILE A 56 -11.02 25.27 -14.35
C ILE A 56 -11.77 24.06 -13.76
N ARG A 57 -11.85 23.96 -12.42
CA ARG A 57 -12.51 22.84 -11.73
C ARG A 57 -13.96 22.58 -12.19
N PRO A 58 -14.87 23.57 -12.22
CA PRO A 58 -16.24 23.34 -12.68
C PRO A 58 -16.31 23.00 -14.18
N LYS A 59 -15.32 23.43 -14.98
CA LYS A 59 -15.25 23.07 -16.40
C LYS A 59 -14.90 21.61 -16.60
N VAL A 60 -13.95 21.07 -15.82
CA VAL A 60 -13.62 19.63 -15.83
C VAL A 60 -14.85 18.80 -15.48
N GLU A 61 -15.56 19.18 -14.42
CA GLU A 61 -16.79 18.50 -14.00
C GLU A 61 -17.87 18.56 -15.11
N SER A 62 -18.03 19.70 -15.78
CA SER A 62 -18.98 19.83 -16.90
C SER A 62 -18.63 18.96 -18.11
N TYR A 63 -17.34 18.80 -18.44
CA TYR A 63 -16.89 17.99 -19.57
C TYR A 63 -17.00 16.50 -19.29
N VAL A 64 -16.64 16.06 -18.08
CA VAL A 64 -16.83 14.67 -17.66
C VAL A 64 -18.31 14.31 -17.64
N ARG A 65 -19.15 15.16 -17.06
CA ARG A 65 -20.61 14.95 -17.04
C ARG A 65 -21.19 14.87 -18.45
N ARG A 66 -20.78 15.76 -19.37
CA ARG A 66 -21.26 15.73 -20.76
C ARG A 66 -20.82 14.46 -21.48
N ALA A 67 -19.58 14.01 -21.26
CA ALA A 67 -19.08 12.76 -21.84
C ALA A 67 -19.85 11.53 -21.33
N GLU A 68 -20.25 11.53 -20.06
CA GLU A 68 -21.08 10.48 -19.47
C GLU A 68 -22.51 10.50 -20.02
N GLU A 69 -23.14 11.68 -20.13
CA GLU A 69 -24.46 11.83 -20.76
C GLU A 69 -24.45 11.29 -22.20
N ILE A 70 -23.40 11.59 -22.97
CA ILE A 70 -23.26 11.10 -24.34
C ILE A 70 -23.08 9.57 -24.37
N LYS A 71 -22.27 9.01 -23.46
CA LYS A 71 -22.10 7.55 -23.35
C LYS A 71 -23.40 6.84 -22.97
N GLU A 72 -24.21 7.43 -22.11
CA GLU A 72 -25.52 6.89 -21.75
C GLU A 72 -26.51 6.98 -22.91
N VAL A 73 -26.46 8.04 -23.73
CA VAL A 73 -27.24 8.14 -24.98
C VAL A 73 -26.80 7.09 -26.01
N LEU A 74 -25.50 6.79 -26.10
CA LEU A 74 -24.96 5.74 -26.98
C LEU A 74 -25.36 4.34 -26.50
N LYS A 75 -25.36 4.09 -25.18
CA LYS A 75 -25.82 2.81 -24.60
C LYS A 75 -27.32 2.59 -24.74
N ASN A 76 -28.12 3.64 -24.59
CA ASN A 76 -29.59 3.54 -24.52
C ASN A 76 -30.30 3.68 -25.88
N GLY A 77 -29.55 3.81 -26.99
CA GLY A 77 -30.12 3.77 -28.35
C GLY A 77 -31.09 4.91 -28.67
N SER A 78 -30.57 6.02 -29.20
CA SER A 78 -31.30 7.06 -29.96
C SER A 78 -32.68 7.49 -29.43
N ALA A 79 -32.71 8.32 -28.38
CA ALA A 79 -33.86 9.19 -28.09
C ALA A 79 -33.42 10.66 -28.17
N LYS A 80 -33.79 11.33 -29.27
CA LYS A 80 -33.49 12.75 -29.53
C LYS A 80 -33.98 13.64 -28.39
N LYS A 81 -33.07 14.34 -27.70
CA LYS A 81 -33.37 15.62 -27.03
C LYS A 81 -32.59 16.74 -27.74
N LYS A 82 -33.30 17.80 -28.13
CA LYS A 82 -32.73 19.00 -28.77
C LYS A 82 -31.85 19.78 -27.78
N PRO A 83 -30.79 20.47 -28.22
CA PRO A 83 -30.01 21.34 -27.35
C PRO A 83 -30.73 22.66 -27.07
N ILE A 84 -30.50 23.19 -25.87
CA ILE A 84 -31.00 24.47 -25.36
C ILE A 84 -30.30 25.62 -26.08
N ALA A 85 -31.09 26.56 -26.61
CA ALA A 85 -30.60 27.84 -27.12
C ALA A 85 -30.33 28.79 -25.94
N ASN A 86 -29.20 29.49 -26.00
CA ASN A 86 -28.94 30.66 -25.15
C ASN A 86 -29.89 31.79 -25.55
N THR A 87 -30.77 32.20 -24.64
CA THR A 87 -31.35 33.54 -24.63
C THR A 87 -31.40 34.08 -23.21
N SER A 88 -30.83 35.26 -23.09
CA SER A 88 -30.88 36.18 -21.95
C SER A 88 -32.29 36.51 -21.47
N ASN A 89 -32.42 36.68 -20.16
CA ASN A 89 -33.41 37.49 -19.43
C ASN A 89 -34.84 37.55 -19.98
N GLU A 90 -35.78 36.93 -19.26
CA GLU A 90 -37.03 37.59 -18.88
C GLU A 90 -37.69 36.90 -17.68
N ARG A 91 -38.27 37.72 -16.79
CA ARG A 91 -38.92 37.31 -15.54
C ARG A 91 -40.23 36.57 -15.84
N GLY A 92 -40.44 35.44 -15.17
CA GLY A 92 -41.73 34.75 -15.17
C GLY A 92 -41.82 33.78 -13.98
N ASN A 93 -42.73 34.07 -13.08
CA ASN A 93 -43.01 33.29 -11.88
C ASN A 93 -43.88 32.08 -12.27
N ALA A 94 -43.41 30.85 -12.04
CA ALA A 94 -44.26 29.65 -12.13
C ALA A 94 -43.69 28.54 -11.22
N LYS A 95 -44.43 28.24 -10.16
CA LYS A 95 -44.36 26.95 -9.45
C LYS A 95 -44.55 25.84 -10.48
N ASP A 96 -43.72 24.81 -10.44
CA ASP A 96 -44.21 23.46 -10.68
C ASP A 96 -43.36 22.39 -10.01
N ASN A 97 -44.11 21.46 -9.43
CA ASN A 97 -43.71 20.38 -8.55
C ASN A 97 -43.32 19.16 -9.42
N LYS A 98 -42.03 18.87 -9.57
CA LYS A 98 -41.45 17.67 -10.24
C LYS A 98 -39.94 17.66 -9.94
N GLY A 99 -39.30 16.63 -9.42
CA GLY A 99 -39.65 15.37 -8.81
C GLY A 99 -38.35 14.91 -8.12
N ASN A 100 -38.47 14.33 -6.92
CA ASN A 100 -37.37 14.04 -6.00
C ASN A 100 -36.39 12.93 -6.50
N ASP A 101 -36.64 12.32 -7.66
CA ASP A 101 -35.95 11.10 -8.11
C ASP A 101 -34.60 11.37 -8.81
N ASP A 102 -34.40 12.56 -9.38
CA ASP A 102 -33.13 12.92 -10.05
C ASP A 102 -32.01 13.21 -9.03
N ASP A 103 -32.38 13.67 -7.83
CA ASP A 103 -31.45 14.07 -6.78
C ASP A 103 -30.93 12.85 -5.96
N GLU A 104 -31.76 11.82 -5.79
CA GLU A 104 -31.34 10.54 -5.18
C GLU A 104 -30.40 9.76 -6.10
N ASN A 105 -30.75 9.63 -7.38
CA ASN A 105 -29.89 8.93 -8.35
C ASN A 105 -28.50 9.59 -8.46
N ASN A 106 -28.43 10.92 -8.44
CA ASN A 106 -27.16 11.63 -8.49
C ASN A 106 -26.34 11.48 -7.18
N ARG A 107 -27.01 11.41 -6.02
CA ARG A 107 -26.33 11.11 -4.74
C ARG A 107 -25.75 9.70 -4.71
N ASP A 108 -26.47 8.72 -5.25
CA ASP A 108 -26.01 7.33 -5.30
C ASP A 108 -24.85 7.13 -6.28
N VAL A 109 -24.88 7.79 -7.44
CA VAL A 109 -23.74 7.80 -8.38
C VAL A 109 -22.51 8.44 -7.72
N ASN A 110 -22.68 9.58 -7.04
CA ASN A 110 -21.59 10.23 -6.31
C ASN A 110 -21.09 9.41 -5.10
N ARG A 111 -21.96 8.64 -4.45
CA ARG A 111 -21.57 7.69 -3.40
C ARG A 111 -20.71 6.57 -3.99
N LYS A 112 -21.19 5.94 -5.06
CA LYS A 112 -20.48 4.84 -5.73
C LYS A 112 -19.10 5.29 -6.25
N LEU A 113 -19.02 6.46 -6.88
CA LEU A 113 -17.77 7.03 -7.37
C LEU A 113 -16.75 7.30 -6.25
N ARG A 114 -17.22 7.68 -5.07
CA ARG A 114 -16.34 7.88 -3.89
C ARG A 114 -15.81 6.56 -3.35
N LEU A 115 -16.65 5.54 -3.27
CA LEU A 115 -16.25 4.21 -2.79
C LEU A 115 -15.22 3.56 -3.74
N LEU A 116 -15.29 3.83 -5.05
CA LEU A 116 -14.29 3.37 -6.02
C LEU A 116 -12.86 3.84 -5.70
N LYS A 117 -12.68 4.94 -4.96
CA LYS A 117 -11.34 5.41 -4.53
C LYS A 117 -10.58 4.35 -3.72
N PHE A 118 -11.29 3.51 -2.97
CA PHE A 118 -10.70 2.46 -2.14
C PHE A 118 -10.48 1.14 -2.88
N GLU A 119 -10.82 1.03 -4.18
CA GLU A 119 -10.48 -0.17 -4.96
C GLU A 119 -8.97 -0.40 -5.06
N HIS A 120 -8.19 0.68 -5.15
CA HIS A 120 -6.73 0.57 -5.16
C HIS A 120 -6.15 0.12 -3.82
N ALA A 121 -6.89 0.28 -2.71
CA ALA A 121 -6.45 -0.16 -1.38
C ALA A 121 -6.59 -1.68 -1.17
N ILE A 122 -7.23 -2.39 -2.12
CA ILE A 122 -7.35 -3.84 -2.05
C ILE A 122 -6.04 -4.46 -2.49
N VAL A 123 -5.46 -5.28 -1.62
CA VAL A 123 -4.29 -6.07 -1.98
C VAL A 123 -4.77 -7.38 -2.61
N THR A 124 -4.39 -7.59 -3.87
CA THR A 124 -4.77 -8.77 -4.65
C THR A 124 -3.74 -9.90 -4.59
N ASP A 125 -2.45 -9.59 -4.42
CA ASP A 125 -1.39 -10.61 -4.33
C ASP A 125 -0.98 -10.83 -2.85
N MET A 126 -1.57 -11.84 -2.22
CA MET A 126 -1.26 -12.26 -0.84
C MET A 126 -0.62 -13.65 -0.83
N LYS A 127 0.63 -13.74 -1.26
CA LYS A 127 1.42 -14.99 -1.26
C LYS A 127 2.08 -15.34 0.08
N VAL A 128 1.70 -14.68 1.16
CA VAL A 128 2.33 -14.85 2.48
C VAL A 128 1.40 -15.68 3.37
N THR A 129 1.92 -16.73 3.98
CA THR A 129 1.22 -17.63 4.91
C THR A 129 1.76 -17.47 6.33
N PHE A 130 1.13 -18.11 7.34
CA PHE A 130 1.68 -18.08 8.71
C PHE A 130 3.03 -18.80 8.84
N ASP A 131 3.32 -19.74 7.94
CA ASP A 131 4.56 -20.51 7.94
C ASP A 131 5.75 -19.68 7.44
N ASP A 132 5.48 -18.67 6.62
CA ASP A 132 6.50 -17.71 6.16
C ASP A 132 6.88 -16.69 7.24
N VAL A 133 6.06 -16.54 8.28
CA VAL A 133 6.34 -15.64 9.41
C VAL A 133 7.17 -16.41 10.44
N ILE A 134 8.42 -16.01 10.65
CA ILE A 134 9.25 -16.63 11.69
C ILE A 134 8.80 -16.16 13.08
N GLY A 135 8.66 -17.10 14.01
CA GLY A 135 8.46 -16.79 15.42
C GLY A 135 7.05 -16.32 15.77
N LEU A 136 6.95 -15.54 16.85
CA LEU A 136 5.70 -14.89 17.28
C LEU A 136 4.52 -15.86 17.51
N GLU A 137 4.78 -17.07 18.00
CA GLU A 137 3.78 -18.14 18.10
C GLU A 137 2.55 -17.73 18.93
N GLN A 138 2.75 -17.00 20.03
CA GLN A 138 1.64 -16.48 20.83
C GLN A 138 0.76 -15.48 20.05
N ALA A 139 1.38 -14.62 19.24
CA ALA A 139 0.65 -13.66 18.42
C ALA A 139 -0.09 -14.36 17.26
N LYS A 140 0.55 -15.35 16.62
CA LYS A 140 -0.09 -16.19 15.59
C LYS A 140 -1.28 -16.94 16.17
N GLU A 141 -1.14 -17.58 17.32
CA GLU A 141 -2.22 -18.31 17.99
C GLU A 141 -3.39 -17.37 18.33
N ALA A 142 -3.10 -16.22 18.92
CA ALA A 142 -4.11 -15.21 19.24
C ALA A 142 -4.86 -14.69 18.00
N LEU A 143 -4.19 -14.57 16.85
CA LEU A 143 -4.78 -14.18 15.57
C LEU A 143 -5.58 -15.32 14.92
N LYS A 144 -5.07 -16.56 14.97
CA LYS A 144 -5.79 -17.76 14.51
C LYS A 144 -7.11 -17.92 15.28
N GLU A 145 -7.06 -17.76 16.60
CA GLU A 145 -8.24 -17.78 17.47
C GLU A 145 -9.24 -16.66 17.11
N ALA A 146 -8.74 -15.45 16.84
CA ALA A 146 -9.62 -14.31 16.60
C ALA A 146 -10.25 -14.27 15.21
N VAL A 147 -9.52 -14.69 14.17
CA VAL A 147 -9.95 -14.51 12.78
C VAL A 147 -10.37 -15.81 12.12
N ILE A 148 -9.60 -16.90 12.33
CA ILE A 148 -9.85 -18.18 11.66
C ILE A 148 -10.92 -18.99 12.39
N LEU A 149 -10.87 -19.04 13.73
CA LEU A 149 -11.78 -19.86 14.52
C LEU A 149 -13.27 -19.48 14.31
N PRO A 150 -13.65 -18.19 14.25
CA PRO A 150 -15.04 -17.81 13.99
C PRO A 150 -15.52 -18.16 12.58
N VAL A 151 -14.63 -18.15 11.61
CA VAL A 151 -14.93 -18.55 10.23
C VAL A 151 -15.14 -20.05 10.13
N LYS A 152 -14.26 -20.82 10.80
CA LYS A 152 -14.27 -22.27 10.72
C LYS A 152 -15.39 -22.90 11.56
N PHE A 153 -15.70 -22.33 12.71
CA PHE A 153 -16.70 -22.89 13.64
C PHE A 153 -17.69 -21.82 14.15
N PRO A 154 -18.51 -21.22 13.28
CA PRO A 154 -19.45 -20.17 13.67
C PRO A 154 -20.45 -20.61 14.76
N GLN A 155 -20.77 -21.90 14.85
CA GLN A 155 -21.66 -22.47 15.87
C GLN A 155 -21.17 -22.27 17.32
N HIS A 156 -19.86 -22.08 17.53
CA HIS A 156 -19.30 -21.86 18.87
C HIS A 156 -19.35 -20.38 19.30
N PHE A 157 -19.64 -19.47 18.36
CA PHE A 157 -19.73 -18.03 18.58
C PHE A 157 -21.20 -17.57 18.59
N GLN A 158 -21.99 -18.17 19.48
CA GLN A 158 -23.41 -17.84 19.69
C GLN A 158 -23.66 -17.24 21.08
N GLY A 159 -24.74 -16.47 21.19
CA GLY A 159 -25.15 -15.82 22.44
C GLY A 159 -24.15 -14.76 22.91
N LYS A 160 -23.59 -14.95 24.11
CA LYS A 160 -22.59 -14.02 24.69
C LYS A 160 -21.17 -14.22 24.13
N ARG A 161 -20.89 -15.35 23.48
CA ARG A 161 -19.59 -15.64 22.86
C ARG A 161 -19.59 -15.00 21.48
N LYS A 162 -18.91 -13.86 21.35
CA LYS A 162 -18.79 -13.13 20.08
C LYS A 162 -17.36 -13.19 19.58
N PRO A 163 -17.13 -13.22 18.25
CA PRO A 163 -15.79 -13.08 17.71
C PRO A 163 -15.26 -11.69 18.01
N TRP A 164 -13.94 -11.57 18.07
CA TRP A 164 -13.29 -10.27 18.18
C TRP A 164 -13.49 -9.47 16.89
N ALA A 165 -14.04 -8.26 16.99
CA ALA A 165 -14.25 -7.36 15.88
C ALA A 165 -12.99 -6.56 15.53
N SER A 166 -12.14 -6.28 16.52
CA SER A 166 -10.98 -5.42 16.34
C SER A 166 -9.75 -5.85 17.15
N ILE A 167 -8.58 -5.82 16.50
CA ILE A 167 -7.29 -6.13 17.12
C ILE A 167 -6.27 -5.03 16.81
N LEU A 168 -5.53 -4.61 17.85
CA LEU A 168 -4.39 -3.72 17.74
C LEU A 168 -3.08 -4.50 17.90
N LEU A 169 -2.27 -4.54 16.86
CA LEU A 169 -0.88 -4.99 16.89
C LEU A 169 0.01 -3.83 17.30
N TYR A 170 0.84 -4.02 18.32
CA TYR A 170 1.79 -3.00 18.75
C TYR A 170 3.15 -3.58 19.09
N GLY A 171 4.19 -2.78 18.92
CA GLY A 171 5.56 -3.18 19.24
C GLY A 171 6.57 -2.41 18.41
N PRO A 172 7.87 -2.63 18.64
CA PRO A 172 8.94 -1.90 17.96
C PRO A 172 8.84 -1.98 16.43
N PRO A 173 9.38 -0.99 15.70
CA PRO A 173 9.40 -1.01 14.25
C PRO A 173 10.22 -2.18 13.71
N GLY A 174 9.91 -2.62 12.49
CA GLY A 174 10.69 -3.67 11.81
C GLY A 174 10.45 -5.11 12.29
N THR A 175 9.48 -5.36 13.18
CA THR A 175 9.10 -6.70 13.65
C THR A 175 8.08 -7.43 12.78
N GLY A 176 7.72 -6.87 11.62
CA GLY A 176 6.85 -7.56 10.67
C GLY A 176 5.35 -7.49 10.98
N LYS A 177 4.86 -6.49 11.73
CA LYS A 177 3.41 -6.29 12.00
C LYS A 177 2.56 -6.28 10.73
N SER A 178 2.97 -5.52 9.71
CA SER A 178 2.28 -5.44 8.42
C SER A 178 2.45 -6.73 7.60
N TYR A 179 3.52 -7.49 7.82
CA TYR A 179 3.75 -8.80 7.19
C TYR A 179 2.83 -9.88 7.81
N LEU A 180 2.70 -9.89 9.14
CA LEU A 180 1.76 -10.74 9.87
C LEU A 180 0.31 -10.45 9.50
N ALA A 181 -0.06 -9.17 9.30
CA ALA A 181 -1.38 -8.79 8.81
C ALA A 181 -1.71 -9.38 7.43
N LYS A 182 -0.72 -9.39 6.52
CA LYS A 182 -0.87 -10.03 5.19
C LYS A 182 -1.03 -11.55 5.30
N ALA A 183 -0.28 -12.19 6.20
CA ALA A 183 -0.41 -13.63 6.47
C ALA A 183 -1.83 -14.00 6.95
N VAL A 184 -2.36 -13.23 7.92
CA VAL A 184 -3.74 -13.41 8.43
C VAL A 184 -4.76 -13.34 7.30
N ALA A 185 -4.60 -12.37 6.40
CA ALA A 185 -5.56 -12.14 5.34
C ALA A 185 -5.52 -13.22 4.25
N SER A 186 -4.33 -13.72 3.90
CA SER A 186 -4.16 -14.84 2.97
C SER A 186 -4.86 -16.10 3.49
N GLU A 187 -4.63 -16.43 4.76
CA GLU A 187 -5.15 -17.64 5.41
C GLU A 187 -6.67 -17.63 5.55
N CYS A 188 -7.26 -16.45 5.76
CA CYS A 188 -8.71 -16.33 5.85
C CYS A 188 -9.41 -16.32 4.49
N THR A 189 -8.66 -16.28 3.37
CA THR A 189 -9.21 -16.13 2.01
C THR A 189 -10.22 -14.97 1.91
N ARG A 190 -9.99 -13.91 2.70
CA ARG A 190 -10.85 -12.72 2.79
C ARG A 190 -10.26 -11.59 1.97
N LYS A 191 -11.11 -10.67 1.52
CA LYS A 191 -10.63 -9.42 0.89
C LYS A 191 -9.80 -8.64 1.91
N PHE A 192 -8.59 -8.25 1.54
CA PHE A 192 -7.72 -7.44 2.38
C PHE A 192 -7.69 -6.01 1.87
N ILE A 193 -8.16 -5.08 2.70
CA ILE A 193 -8.12 -3.65 2.43
C ILE A 193 -7.01 -3.08 3.31
N SER A 194 -5.92 -2.63 2.70
CA SER A 194 -4.78 -2.05 3.40
C SER A 194 -4.79 -0.55 3.20
N VAL A 195 -4.91 0.20 4.29
CA VAL A 195 -4.85 1.66 4.29
C VAL A 195 -3.81 2.14 5.30
N THR A 196 -3.12 3.22 4.96
CA THR A 196 -2.22 3.92 5.89
C THR A 196 -2.93 5.12 6.47
N SER A 197 -2.52 5.57 7.65
CA SER A 197 -2.98 6.82 8.25
C SER A 197 -3.00 8.03 7.30
N SER A 198 -2.01 8.15 6.41
CA SER A 198 -1.92 9.23 5.43
C SER A 198 -2.99 9.15 4.33
N ASP A 199 -3.50 7.97 4.00
CA ASP A 199 -4.53 7.78 2.96
C ASP A 199 -5.90 8.33 3.42
N LEU A 200 -6.11 8.37 4.73
CA LEU A 200 -7.34 8.87 5.34
C LEU A 200 -7.30 10.39 5.60
N LEU A 201 -6.12 10.99 5.64
CA LEU A 201 -5.93 12.42 5.86
C LEU A 201 -6.02 13.21 4.54
N SER A 202 -6.94 14.17 4.51
CA SER A 202 -7.00 15.22 3.48
C SER A 202 -6.66 16.59 4.07
N LYS A 203 -6.11 17.47 3.22
CA LYS A 203 -5.91 18.90 3.53
C LYS A 203 -7.23 19.69 3.50
N TRP A 204 -8.31 19.10 2.98
CA TRP A 204 -9.60 19.74 2.84
C TRP A 204 -10.50 19.44 4.05
N PHE A 205 -11.14 20.48 4.57
CA PHE A 205 -12.00 20.40 5.74
C PHE A 205 -13.15 19.41 5.53
N GLY A 206 -13.34 18.47 6.46
CA GLY A 206 -14.41 17.48 6.45
C GLY A 206 -14.24 16.33 5.44
N GLU A 207 -13.22 16.35 4.57
CA GLU A 207 -12.98 15.24 3.64
C GLU A 207 -12.37 14.03 4.36
N SER A 208 -11.52 14.25 5.37
CA SER A 208 -10.92 13.17 6.17
C SER A 208 -11.97 12.35 6.94
N GLU A 209 -12.99 13.01 7.50
CA GLU A 209 -14.12 12.34 8.19
C GLU A 209 -14.90 11.46 7.21
N ARG A 210 -15.17 12.00 6.03
CA ARG A 210 -15.85 11.26 4.96
C ARG A 210 -15.03 10.09 4.47
N ASN A 211 -13.71 10.22 4.34
CA ASN A 211 -12.84 9.12 3.95
C ASN A 211 -12.92 7.95 4.94
N VAL A 212 -12.96 8.22 6.24
CA VAL A 212 -13.17 7.17 7.25
C VAL A 212 -14.52 6.49 7.07
N LYS A 213 -15.60 7.27 6.90
CA LYS A 213 -16.94 6.72 6.67
C LYS A 213 -17.01 5.88 5.39
N ASP A 214 -16.50 6.42 4.30
CA ASP A 214 -16.48 5.78 2.97
C ASP A 214 -15.62 4.50 3.00
N LEU A 215 -14.52 4.44 3.76
CA LEU A 215 -13.72 3.22 3.97
C LEU A 215 -14.54 2.10 4.63
N PHE A 216 -15.21 2.40 5.74
CA PHE A 216 -16.01 1.40 6.46
C PHE A 216 -17.25 0.99 5.67
N GLU A 217 -17.87 1.93 4.94
CA GLU A 217 -18.94 1.63 4.01
C GLU A 217 -18.50 0.69 2.89
N PHE A 218 -17.35 0.98 2.27
CA PHE A 218 -16.74 0.14 1.25
C PHE A 218 -16.41 -1.27 1.77
N ALA A 219 -15.92 -1.36 3.01
CA ALA A 219 -15.68 -2.64 3.69
C ALA A 219 -16.98 -3.43 3.91
N ARG A 220 -18.04 -2.78 4.39
CA ARG A 220 -19.37 -3.40 4.60
C ARG A 220 -19.99 -3.93 3.31
N GLU A 221 -19.93 -3.16 2.22
CA GLU A 221 -20.49 -3.58 0.91
C GLU A 221 -19.82 -4.84 0.37
N ARG A 222 -18.56 -5.10 0.77
CA ARG A 222 -17.78 -6.21 0.24
C ARG A 222 -17.97 -7.53 0.96
N GLN A 223 -18.57 -7.50 2.16
CA GLN A 223 -18.84 -8.61 3.10
C GLN A 223 -17.60 -9.51 3.37
N SER A 224 -17.34 -9.87 4.63
CA SER A 224 -16.18 -10.73 4.99
C SER A 224 -14.82 -10.19 4.51
N CYS A 225 -14.43 -9.00 4.96
CA CYS A 225 -13.12 -8.41 4.66
C CYS A 225 -12.32 -8.09 5.92
N VAL A 226 -11.00 -8.04 5.76
CA VAL A 226 -10.05 -7.55 6.78
C VAL A 226 -9.63 -6.14 6.37
N VAL A 227 -9.91 -5.17 7.24
CA VAL A 227 -9.45 -3.78 7.09
C VAL A 227 -8.20 -3.62 7.94
N PHE A 228 -7.06 -3.45 7.28
CA PHE A 228 -5.77 -3.20 7.92
C PHE A 228 -5.41 -1.72 7.88
N ILE A 229 -5.17 -1.14 9.06
CA ILE A 229 -4.76 0.26 9.22
C ILE A 229 -3.34 0.30 9.77
N ASP A 230 -2.38 0.68 8.92
CA ASP A 230 -0.98 0.80 9.33
C ASP A 230 -0.65 2.19 9.88
N ASN A 231 0.29 2.24 10.84
CA ASN A 231 0.72 3.43 11.57
C ASN A 231 -0.45 4.27 12.11
N ILE A 232 -1.39 3.62 12.81
CA ILE A 232 -2.63 4.27 13.32
C ILE A 232 -2.35 5.45 14.27
N ASP A 233 -1.17 5.48 14.90
CA ASP A 233 -0.68 6.60 15.70
C ASP A 233 -0.48 7.89 14.89
N GLY A 234 -0.25 7.80 13.57
CA GLY A 234 -0.20 8.95 12.68
C GLY A 234 -1.54 9.69 12.55
N LEU A 235 -2.66 9.00 12.79
CA LEU A 235 -4.01 9.58 12.82
C LEU A 235 -4.45 9.99 14.23
N PHE A 236 -4.13 9.17 15.23
CA PHE A 236 -4.71 9.26 16.57
C PHE A 236 -3.66 9.43 17.68
N GLY A 237 -2.55 10.11 17.38
CA GLY A 237 -1.54 10.47 18.37
C GLY A 237 -2.06 11.43 19.45
N GLN A 238 -1.53 11.33 20.67
CA GLN A 238 -1.77 12.23 21.79
C GLN A 238 -1.07 13.57 21.50
N CYS A 239 -1.74 14.44 20.75
CA CYS A 239 -1.28 15.80 20.55
C CYS A 239 -1.68 16.66 21.76
N HIS A 240 -0.73 16.92 22.66
CA HIS A 240 -0.88 17.94 23.68
C HIS A 240 -0.89 19.34 23.00
N ASP A 241 -1.93 20.12 23.29
CA ASP A 241 -2.08 21.58 23.11
C ASP A 241 -2.44 22.19 21.75
N THR A 242 -2.49 21.47 20.62
CA THR A 242 -2.97 22.06 19.35
C THR A 242 -3.66 21.06 18.43
N GLU A 243 -4.55 20.25 18.99
CA GLU A 243 -5.37 19.34 18.17
C GLU A 243 -6.35 20.16 17.32
N SER A 244 -6.14 20.17 15.99
CA SER A 244 -7.08 20.74 15.03
C SER A 244 -8.46 20.14 15.27
N GLU A 245 -9.51 20.97 15.31
CA GLU A 245 -10.90 20.48 15.43
C GLU A 245 -11.23 19.39 14.39
N SER A 246 -10.58 19.44 13.23
CA SER A 246 -10.72 18.44 12.17
C SER A 246 -10.29 17.03 12.63
N LEU A 247 -9.18 16.90 13.37
CA LEU A 247 -8.71 15.61 13.87
C LEU A 247 -9.66 15.02 14.91
N LYS A 248 -10.20 15.86 15.82
CA LYS A 248 -11.18 15.44 16.83
C LYS A 248 -12.43 14.84 16.19
N ARG A 249 -12.89 15.43 15.10
CA ARG A 249 -14.05 14.93 14.36
C ARG A 249 -13.75 13.62 13.64
N VAL A 250 -12.59 13.50 12.98
CA VAL A 250 -12.13 12.25 12.36
C VAL A 250 -12.05 11.12 13.38
N LYS A 251 -11.50 11.39 14.56
CA LYS A 251 -11.43 10.45 15.69
C LYS A 251 -12.82 10.02 16.17
N THR A 252 -13.74 10.98 16.31
CA THR A 252 -15.12 10.70 16.72
C THR A 252 -15.80 9.82 15.67
N GLU A 253 -15.66 10.14 14.39
CA GLU A 253 -16.21 9.35 13.29
C GLU A 253 -15.64 7.93 13.28
N PHE A 254 -14.32 7.78 13.45
CA PHE A 254 -13.67 6.46 13.51
C PHE A 254 -14.23 5.60 14.65
N LEU A 255 -14.41 6.16 15.84
CA LEU A 255 -15.02 5.45 16.98
C LEU A 255 -16.46 5.04 16.70
N VAL A 256 -17.25 5.91 16.08
CA VAL A 256 -18.64 5.60 15.68
C VAL A 256 -18.65 4.45 14.67
N GLN A 257 -17.75 4.45 13.68
CA GLN A 257 -17.66 3.39 12.69
C GLN A 257 -17.22 2.05 13.30
N MET A 258 -16.24 2.04 14.21
CA MET A 258 -15.82 0.83 14.93
C MET A 258 -16.98 0.19 15.72
N GLN A 259 -17.72 1.00 16.49
CA GLN A 259 -18.89 0.52 17.23
C GLN A 259 -20.01 0.03 16.31
N GLY A 260 -20.14 0.61 15.11
CA GLY A 260 -21.08 0.14 14.09
C GLY A 260 -20.72 -1.25 13.57
N VAL A 261 -19.43 -1.52 13.31
CA VAL A 261 -18.94 -2.83 12.85
C VAL A 261 -19.29 -3.95 13.85
N GLU A 262 -19.18 -3.68 15.15
CA GLU A 262 -19.53 -4.62 16.23
C GLU A 262 -21.03 -4.93 16.30
N LYS A 263 -21.89 -3.94 16.03
CA LYS A 263 -23.35 -4.08 16.13
C LYS A 263 -23.97 -4.74 14.90
N ASP A 264 -23.46 -4.40 13.73
CA ASP A 264 -24.08 -4.78 12.45
C ASP A 264 -23.71 -6.21 12.02
N ASN A 265 -22.83 -6.91 12.76
CA ASN A 265 -22.29 -8.22 12.42
C ASN A 265 -21.84 -8.31 10.94
N SER A 266 -21.27 -7.21 10.44
CA SER A 266 -20.98 -6.97 9.02
C SER A 266 -19.94 -7.92 8.41
N GLY A 267 -19.37 -8.83 9.20
CA GLY A 267 -18.25 -9.69 8.81
C GLY A 267 -16.94 -8.93 8.57
N VAL A 268 -16.89 -7.64 8.89
CA VAL A 268 -15.69 -6.81 8.80
C VAL A 268 -14.83 -7.04 10.04
N PHE A 269 -13.56 -7.36 9.84
CA PHE A 269 -12.57 -7.49 10.90
C PHE A 269 -11.55 -6.36 10.78
N ILE A 270 -11.31 -5.63 11.88
CA ILE A 270 -10.40 -4.49 11.90
C ILE A 270 -9.08 -4.91 12.52
N LEU A 271 -7.98 -4.74 11.78
CA LEU A 271 -6.63 -4.94 12.27
C LEU A 271 -5.86 -3.62 12.18
N ALA A 272 -5.29 -3.15 13.27
CA ALA A 272 -4.48 -1.94 13.26
C ALA A 272 -3.06 -2.23 13.74
N ALA A 273 -2.09 -1.49 13.23
CA ALA A 273 -0.70 -1.56 13.67
C ALA A 273 -0.19 -0.21 14.16
N THR A 274 0.55 -0.20 15.28
CA THR A 274 1.24 0.97 15.79
C THR A 274 2.64 0.62 16.30
N ASN A 275 3.58 1.55 16.14
CA ASN A 275 4.90 1.47 16.77
C ASN A 275 4.94 2.15 18.14
N MET A 276 3.99 3.05 18.43
CA MET A 276 3.99 3.90 19.62
C MET A 276 2.66 3.79 20.37
N PRO A 277 2.39 2.67 21.07
CA PRO A 277 1.13 2.46 21.78
C PRO A 277 0.89 3.45 22.94
N TRP A 278 1.94 4.08 23.47
CA TRP A 278 1.84 5.13 24.49
C TRP A 278 1.41 6.47 23.89
N ALA A 279 1.80 6.75 22.65
CA ALA A 279 1.40 7.95 21.93
C ALA A 279 -0.02 7.83 21.40
N LEU A 280 -0.61 6.64 21.30
CA LEU A 280 -1.98 6.46 20.83
C LEU A 280 -2.99 7.02 21.84
N ASP A 281 -4.01 7.71 21.35
CA ASP A 281 -5.10 8.23 22.15
C ASP A 281 -5.78 7.13 22.99
N THR A 282 -6.12 7.48 24.24
CA THR A 282 -6.67 6.51 25.19
C THR A 282 -8.05 5.97 24.81
N ALA A 283 -8.90 6.77 24.15
CA ALA A 283 -10.22 6.33 23.71
C ALA A 283 -10.12 5.35 22.53
N ILE A 284 -9.27 5.66 21.55
CA ILE A 284 -8.96 4.73 20.44
C ILE A 284 -8.32 3.45 20.96
N ARG A 285 -7.35 3.56 21.86
CA ARG A 285 -6.72 2.39 22.47
C ARG A 285 -7.74 1.49 23.17
N ARG A 286 -8.73 2.08 23.85
CA ARG A 286 -9.82 1.37 24.55
C ARG A 286 -10.87 0.77 23.62
N SER A 287 -11.05 1.30 22.41
CA SER A 287 -12.02 0.74 21.45
C SER A 287 -11.52 -0.55 20.78
N PHE A 288 -10.21 -0.81 20.78
CA PHE A 288 -9.68 -2.11 20.35
C PHE A 288 -9.92 -3.17 21.43
N GLU A 289 -10.60 -4.25 21.06
CA GLU A 289 -11.02 -5.30 21.99
C GLU A 289 -9.85 -6.17 22.46
N LYS A 290 -8.93 -6.52 21.54
CA LYS A 290 -7.70 -7.28 21.85
C LYS A 290 -6.47 -6.49 21.42
N ARG A 291 -5.42 -6.53 22.24
CA ARG A 291 -4.13 -5.90 21.95
C ARG A 291 -3.05 -6.96 22.00
N ILE A 292 -2.27 -7.08 20.93
CA ILE A 292 -1.23 -8.10 20.80
C ILE A 292 0.11 -7.39 20.68
N TYR A 293 1.00 -7.70 21.62
CA TYR A 293 2.39 -7.25 21.57
C TYR A 293 3.18 -8.10 20.59
N ILE A 294 3.90 -7.44 19.69
CA ILE A 294 4.82 -8.06 18.74
C ILE A 294 6.24 -7.70 19.18
N SER A 295 6.90 -8.65 19.83
CA SER A 295 8.26 -8.50 20.36
C SER A 295 9.32 -8.48 19.27
N LEU A 296 10.53 -8.08 19.64
CA LEU A 296 11.72 -8.35 18.84
C LEU A 296 11.97 -9.86 18.76
N PRO A 297 12.63 -10.33 17.69
CA PRO A 297 12.88 -11.75 17.50
C PRO A 297 13.90 -12.30 18.50
N ASP A 298 13.64 -13.50 19.02
CA ASP A 298 14.55 -14.26 19.88
C ASP A 298 15.80 -14.75 19.15
N VAL A 299 16.81 -15.26 19.87
CA VAL A 299 18.07 -15.75 19.28
C VAL A 299 17.79 -16.80 18.17
N ASN A 300 16.91 -17.77 18.45
CA ASN A 300 16.58 -18.81 17.45
C ASN A 300 15.84 -18.23 16.25
N GLU A 301 14.95 -17.25 16.49
CA GLU A 301 14.19 -16.57 15.43
C GLU A 301 15.11 -15.71 14.55
N ARG A 302 16.10 -15.03 15.14
CA ARG A 302 17.14 -14.28 14.41
C ARG A 302 18.00 -15.18 13.55
N ALA A 303 18.42 -16.35 14.06
CA ALA A 303 19.16 -17.34 13.27
C ALA A 303 18.35 -17.81 12.05
N ALA A 304 17.05 -18.09 12.24
CA ALA A 304 16.15 -18.42 11.15
C ALA A 304 15.97 -17.27 10.15
N LEU A 305 15.87 -16.02 10.63
CA LEU A 305 15.78 -14.83 9.78
C LEU A 305 17.01 -14.68 8.89
N PHE A 306 18.22 -14.85 9.43
CA PHE A 306 19.45 -14.85 8.62
C PHE A 306 19.40 -15.92 7.51
N LYS A 307 18.97 -17.13 7.85
CA LYS A 307 18.85 -18.25 6.91
C LYS A 307 17.86 -17.96 5.78
N ILE A 308 16.69 -17.39 6.11
CA ILE A 308 15.69 -17.01 5.11
C ILE A 308 16.19 -15.87 4.20
N HIS A 309 16.80 -14.83 4.78
CA HIS A 309 17.23 -13.66 4.02
C HIS A 309 18.46 -13.90 3.14
N VAL A 310 19.35 -14.82 3.51
CA VAL A 310 20.44 -15.28 2.62
C VAL A 310 19.87 -16.16 1.50
N GLY A 311 18.84 -16.94 1.81
CA GLY A 311 18.08 -17.73 0.85
C GLY A 311 18.81 -18.99 0.36
N THR A 312 18.03 -19.94 -0.15
CA THR A 312 18.55 -21.23 -0.68
C THR A 312 19.14 -21.13 -2.08
N ASN A 313 18.83 -20.05 -2.81
CA ASN A 313 19.30 -19.83 -4.18
C ASN A 313 20.69 -19.20 -4.23
N THR A 314 21.16 -18.65 -3.12
CA THR A 314 22.49 -18.06 -3.00
C THR A 314 23.49 -19.12 -2.59
N TYR A 315 24.60 -19.25 -3.31
CA TYR A 315 25.69 -20.12 -2.88
C TYR A 315 26.47 -19.47 -1.73
N HIS A 316 26.37 -20.04 -0.54
CA HIS A 316 27.06 -19.56 0.66
C HIS A 316 27.85 -20.69 1.34
N THR A 317 28.91 -20.35 2.08
CA THR A 317 29.74 -21.32 2.83
C THR A 317 29.35 -21.44 4.31
N ILE A 318 28.29 -20.71 4.71
CA ILE A 318 27.87 -20.56 6.11
C ILE A 318 27.24 -21.85 6.65
N GLN A 319 27.70 -22.28 7.81
CA GLN A 319 27.29 -23.48 8.53
C GLN A 319 26.19 -23.20 9.57
N GLU A 320 25.48 -24.24 10.02
CA GLU A 320 24.36 -24.07 10.95
C GLU A 320 24.76 -23.42 12.29
N HIS A 321 25.95 -23.75 12.80
CA HIS A 321 26.46 -23.17 14.04
C HIS A 321 26.83 -21.68 13.90
N GLU A 322 27.17 -21.22 12.69
CA GLU A 322 27.52 -19.82 12.43
C GLU A 322 26.27 -18.92 12.44
N TRP A 323 25.10 -19.43 12.01
CA TRP A 323 23.83 -18.71 12.15
C TRP A 323 23.50 -18.39 13.61
N MET A 324 23.74 -19.37 14.50
CA MET A 324 23.56 -19.18 15.93
C MET A 324 24.54 -18.16 16.50
N GLN A 325 25.80 -18.15 16.05
CA GLN A 325 26.78 -17.15 16.47
C GLN A 325 26.39 -15.74 16.01
N LEU A 326 25.90 -15.57 14.78
CA LEU A 326 25.38 -14.30 14.29
C LEU A 326 24.19 -13.83 15.13
N ALA A 327 23.25 -14.72 15.41
CA ALA A 327 22.07 -14.40 16.19
C ALA A 327 22.40 -13.95 17.63
N GLN A 328 23.45 -14.51 18.24
CA GLN A 328 23.94 -14.07 19.55
C GLN A 328 24.55 -12.66 19.51
N LYS A 329 25.18 -12.28 18.38
CA LYS A 329 25.78 -10.95 18.19
C LYS A 329 24.74 -9.86 17.83
N THR A 330 23.54 -10.24 17.41
CA THR A 330 22.49 -9.32 16.93
C THR A 330 21.35 -9.11 17.93
N GLU A 331 21.68 -8.97 19.22
CA GLU A 331 20.69 -8.57 20.23
C GLU A 331 20.06 -7.21 19.89
N TYR A 332 18.74 -7.10 20.05
CA TYR A 332 17.91 -5.92 19.69
C TYR A 332 17.74 -5.61 18.20
N TYR A 333 18.27 -6.43 17.29
CA TYR A 333 18.04 -6.25 15.86
C TYR A 333 16.61 -6.70 15.49
N SER A 334 15.91 -5.87 14.73
CA SER A 334 14.62 -6.21 14.14
C SER A 334 14.78 -7.10 12.90
N GLY A 335 13.67 -7.67 12.41
CA GLY A 335 13.70 -8.45 11.16
C GLY A 335 14.15 -7.61 9.96
N VAL A 336 13.77 -6.33 9.93
CA VAL A 336 14.23 -5.39 8.89
C VAL A 336 15.73 -5.14 9.01
N ASP A 337 16.28 -4.97 10.22
CA ASP A 337 17.72 -4.76 10.39
C ASP A 337 18.52 -5.98 9.88
N ILE A 338 18.07 -7.19 10.21
CA ILE A 338 18.68 -8.44 9.73
C ILE A 338 18.61 -8.54 8.20
N ALA A 339 17.47 -8.19 7.60
CA ALA A 339 17.31 -8.18 6.15
C ALA A 339 18.32 -7.25 5.47
N VAL A 340 18.52 -6.05 6.03
CA VAL A 340 19.48 -5.06 5.50
C VAL A 340 20.93 -5.53 5.69
N ILE A 341 21.27 -6.19 6.79
CA ILE A 341 22.59 -6.84 6.97
C ILE A 341 22.82 -7.90 5.90
N CYS A 342 21.83 -8.78 5.69
CA CYS A 342 21.94 -9.84 4.71
C CYS A 342 22.11 -9.26 3.31
N GLN A 343 21.29 -8.27 2.92
CA GLN A 343 21.39 -7.62 1.62
C GLN A 343 22.77 -6.98 1.40
N GLU A 344 23.32 -6.31 2.41
CA GLU A 344 24.66 -5.73 2.35
C GLU A 344 25.74 -6.81 2.19
N ALA A 345 25.60 -7.93 2.89
CA ALA A 345 26.51 -9.07 2.77
C ALA A 345 26.44 -9.76 1.40
N LEU A 346 25.23 -9.92 0.85
CA LEU A 346 24.99 -10.48 -0.50
C LEU A 346 25.63 -9.63 -1.60
N LEU A 347 25.73 -8.31 -1.42
CA LEU A 347 26.36 -7.41 -2.39
C LEU A 347 27.89 -7.39 -2.30
N ARG A 348 28.52 -7.93 -1.25
CA ARG A 348 29.98 -7.91 -1.10
C ARG A 348 30.72 -8.71 -2.18
N PRO A 349 30.33 -9.94 -2.55
CA PRO A 349 30.92 -10.64 -3.69
C PRO A 349 30.87 -9.82 -4.98
N VAL A 350 29.74 -9.17 -5.25
CA VAL A 350 29.56 -8.30 -6.44
C VAL A 350 30.53 -7.11 -6.39
N ARG A 351 30.70 -6.47 -5.23
CA ARG A 351 31.68 -5.37 -5.09
C ARG A 351 33.11 -5.84 -5.30
N ARG A 352 33.47 -7.03 -4.79
CA ARG A 352 34.80 -7.63 -5.04
C ARG A 352 35.02 -7.90 -6.52
N LEU A 353 34.00 -8.37 -7.24
CA LEU A 353 34.04 -8.58 -8.69
C LEU A 353 34.30 -7.27 -9.44
N CYS A 354 33.61 -6.19 -9.07
CA CYS A 354 33.80 -4.88 -9.70
C CYS A 354 35.20 -4.27 -9.43
N SER A 355 35.76 -4.51 -8.25
CA SER A 355 37.11 -4.03 -7.89
C SER A 355 38.24 -4.99 -8.26
N ALA A 356 37.92 -6.16 -8.81
CA ALA A 356 38.91 -7.20 -9.11
C ALA A 356 39.78 -6.80 -10.30
N THR A 357 41.08 -6.94 -10.14
CA THR A 357 42.07 -6.75 -11.20
C THR A 357 42.61 -8.07 -11.75
N HIS A 358 42.43 -9.17 -11.00
CA HIS A 358 42.96 -10.49 -11.33
C HIS A 358 41.88 -11.56 -11.25
N PHE A 359 41.89 -12.47 -12.24
CA PHE A 359 40.96 -13.57 -12.35
C PHE A 359 41.70 -14.87 -12.68
N LYS A 360 41.15 -16.00 -12.20
CA LYS A 360 41.63 -17.35 -12.53
C LYS A 360 40.51 -18.20 -13.11
N ARG A 361 40.87 -19.16 -13.96
CA ARG A 361 39.92 -20.13 -14.50
C ARG A 361 39.72 -21.30 -13.54
N VAL A 362 38.46 -21.58 -13.22
CA VAL A 362 38.04 -22.73 -12.40
C VAL A 362 37.07 -23.61 -13.16
N GLN A 363 37.04 -24.91 -12.86
CA GLN A 363 36.04 -25.81 -13.46
C GLN A 363 34.66 -25.49 -12.90
N ASN A 364 33.65 -25.51 -13.76
CA ASN A 364 32.28 -25.23 -13.35
C ASN A 364 31.71 -26.40 -12.54
N PRO A 365 31.27 -26.18 -11.29
CA PRO A 365 30.65 -27.22 -10.48
C PRO A 365 29.24 -27.60 -10.97
N LYS A 366 28.60 -26.81 -11.84
CA LYS A 366 27.25 -27.09 -12.36
C LYS A 366 27.34 -27.90 -13.67
N PRO A 367 26.60 -29.02 -13.80
CA PRO A 367 26.68 -29.91 -14.97
C PRO A 367 26.12 -29.30 -16.28
N ASN A 368 25.24 -28.30 -16.19
CA ASN A 368 24.55 -27.70 -17.34
C ASN A 368 25.15 -26.36 -17.83
N GLY A 369 26.40 -26.03 -17.48
CA GLY A 369 27.04 -24.76 -17.83
C GLY A 369 28.36 -24.89 -18.60
N PRO A 370 29.00 -23.76 -18.98
CA PRO A 370 30.31 -23.77 -19.62
C PRO A 370 31.34 -24.46 -18.71
N ARG A 371 32.27 -25.23 -19.30
CA ARG A 371 33.20 -26.09 -18.56
C ARG A 371 34.17 -25.32 -17.64
N GLN A 372 34.46 -24.06 -17.97
CA GLN A 372 35.38 -23.21 -17.21
C GLN A 372 34.74 -21.85 -16.96
N LEU A 373 34.92 -21.34 -15.75
CA LEU A 373 34.43 -20.04 -15.31
C LEU A 373 35.58 -19.20 -14.72
N TRP A 374 35.43 -17.88 -14.76
CA TRP A 374 36.35 -16.92 -14.18
C TRP A 374 35.97 -16.64 -12.73
N LEU A 375 36.92 -16.82 -11.82
CA LEU A 375 36.81 -16.51 -10.40
C LEU A 375 37.82 -15.43 -10.03
N VAL A 376 37.42 -14.48 -9.19
CA VAL A 376 38.34 -13.47 -8.63
C VAL A 376 39.45 -14.15 -7.82
N CYS A 377 40.69 -13.74 -8.03
CA CYS A 377 41.84 -14.26 -7.30
C CYS A 377 42.76 -13.14 -6.80
N SER A 378 43.64 -13.51 -5.86
CA SER A 378 44.72 -12.62 -5.44
C SER A 378 45.74 -12.47 -6.57
N PRO A 379 46.47 -11.33 -6.64
CA PRO A 379 47.54 -11.13 -7.61
C PRO A 379 48.68 -12.17 -7.51
N GLU A 380 48.87 -12.74 -6.31
CA GLU A 380 49.93 -13.70 -6.00
C GLU A 380 49.60 -15.14 -6.43
N ASP A 381 48.40 -15.40 -6.94
CA ASP A 381 48.00 -16.74 -7.37
C ASP A 381 48.77 -17.14 -8.66
N PRO A 382 49.35 -18.35 -8.75
CA PRO A 382 50.17 -18.75 -9.90
C PRO A 382 49.37 -18.88 -11.22
N ALA A 383 48.05 -18.96 -11.12
CA ALA A 383 47.13 -19.00 -12.25
C ALA A 383 46.36 -17.68 -12.44
N ALA A 384 46.79 -16.60 -11.79
CA ALA A 384 46.16 -15.28 -11.88
C ALA A 384 46.43 -14.65 -13.25
N GLN A 385 45.39 -14.07 -13.84
CA GLN A 385 45.47 -13.28 -15.07
C GLN A 385 44.91 -11.89 -14.81
N GLU A 386 45.69 -10.87 -15.17
CA GLU A 386 45.24 -9.48 -15.12
C GLU A 386 44.12 -9.23 -16.14
N LEU A 387 42.90 -9.10 -15.65
CA LEU A 387 41.71 -8.90 -16.46
C LEU A 387 40.77 -7.93 -15.74
N THR A 388 40.07 -7.11 -16.51
CA THR A 388 39.01 -6.22 -16.01
C THR A 388 37.66 -6.89 -16.26
N LEU A 389 36.70 -6.67 -15.37
CA LEU A 389 35.36 -7.26 -15.45
C LEU A 389 34.68 -7.06 -16.82
N ASP A 390 34.87 -5.90 -17.46
CA ASP A 390 34.30 -5.57 -18.77
C ASP A 390 34.71 -6.52 -19.90
N LYS A 391 35.84 -7.22 -19.74
CA LYS A 391 36.36 -8.17 -20.74
C LYS A 391 35.78 -9.57 -20.55
N ILE A 392 35.06 -9.83 -19.46
CA ILE A 392 34.50 -11.14 -19.12
C ILE A 392 33.02 -11.16 -19.50
N LYS A 393 32.60 -12.21 -20.21
CA LYS A 393 31.18 -12.42 -20.52
C LYS A 393 30.42 -12.88 -19.27
N SER A 394 29.17 -12.43 -19.13
CA SER A 394 28.30 -12.79 -18.00
C SER A 394 28.19 -14.30 -17.76
N ASP A 395 28.11 -15.09 -18.84
CA ASP A 395 27.92 -16.55 -18.75
C ASP A 395 29.19 -17.30 -18.30
N GLU A 396 30.35 -16.66 -18.42
CA GLU A 396 31.65 -17.22 -18.08
C GLU A 396 32.11 -16.79 -16.67
N LEU A 397 31.30 -16.01 -15.94
CA LEU A 397 31.67 -15.50 -14.63
C LEU A 397 31.17 -16.43 -13.51
N TYR A 398 32.08 -16.78 -12.58
CA TYR A 398 31.70 -17.46 -11.35
C TYR A 398 31.54 -16.44 -10.22
N GLU A 399 30.32 -16.36 -9.68
CA GLU A 399 30.03 -15.52 -8.53
C GLU A 399 30.72 -16.06 -7.26
N PRO A 400 31.51 -15.24 -6.55
CA PRO A 400 32.11 -15.66 -5.29
C PRO A 400 31.03 -15.97 -4.25
N SER A 401 31.21 -17.05 -3.49
CA SER A 401 30.28 -17.40 -2.41
C SER A 401 30.25 -16.35 -1.30
N VAL A 402 29.07 -16.12 -0.73
CA VAL A 402 28.93 -15.31 0.48
C VAL A 402 29.47 -16.10 1.68
N SER A 403 30.37 -15.46 2.43
CA SER A 403 31.03 -16.07 3.59
C SER A 403 30.59 -15.42 4.90
N MET A 404 30.83 -16.08 6.04
CA MET A 404 30.58 -15.52 7.37
C MET A 404 31.27 -14.15 7.55
N LYS A 405 32.49 -13.99 7.02
CA LYS A 405 33.23 -12.71 7.06
C LYS A 405 32.50 -11.56 6.37
N ASP A 406 31.71 -11.85 5.34
CA ASP A 406 30.91 -10.85 4.64
C ASP A 406 29.77 -10.33 5.50
N ILE A 407 29.11 -11.23 6.23
CA ILE A 407 28.04 -10.88 7.18
C ILE A 407 28.61 -10.13 8.38
N GLU A 408 29.72 -10.60 8.95
CA GLU A 408 30.36 -9.89 10.08
C GLU A 408 30.81 -8.49 9.70
N ALA A 409 31.35 -8.31 8.49
CA ALA A 409 31.73 -7.00 8.01
C ALA A 409 30.52 -6.10 7.72
N ALA A 410 29.37 -6.65 7.29
CA ALA A 410 28.12 -5.90 7.19
C ALA A 410 27.58 -5.51 8.59
N LEU A 411 27.62 -6.44 9.54
CA LEU A 411 27.22 -6.21 10.92
C LEU A 411 28.04 -5.10 11.59
N ALA A 412 29.35 -5.03 11.32
CA ALA A 412 30.22 -3.97 11.85
C ALA A 412 29.81 -2.55 11.40
N THR A 413 29.11 -2.43 10.27
CA THR A 413 28.66 -1.14 9.72
C THR A 413 27.24 -0.76 10.13
N GLN A 414 26.40 -1.73 10.50
CA GLN A 414 24.98 -1.51 10.79
C GLN A 414 24.69 -1.65 12.29
N LYS A 415 24.10 -0.60 12.87
CA LYS A 415 23.63 -0.58 14.27
C LYS A 415 22.15 -0.99 14.34
N PRO A 416 21.68 -1.55 15.47
CA PRO A 416 20.27 -1.87 15.64
C PRO A 416 19.41 -0.60 15.61
N THR A 417 18.22 -0.71 15.04
CA THR A 417 17.26 0.41 15.01
C THR A 417 16.59 0.65 16.36
N VAL A 418 16.50 -0.39 17.20
CA VAL A 418 15.81 -0.36 18.50
C VAL A 418 16.84 -0.43 19.64
N GLY A 419 16.72 0.49 20.61
CA GLY A 419 17.57 0.53 21.79
C GLY A 419 16.99 -0.22 22.99
N LYS A 420 17.73 -0.28 24.11
CA LYS A 420 17.25 -0.84 25.39
C LYS A 420 16.14 -0.02 26.06
N SER A 421 16.00 1.25 25.67
CA SER A 421 15.04 2.21 26.24
C SER A 421 13.69 2.21 25.52
N ASP A 422 13.62 1.59 24.35
CA ASP A 422 12.42 1.48 23.51
C ASP A 422 11.66 0.19 23.83
#